data_AF-A0A3D3LPH4-F1
#
_entry.id   AF-A0A3D3LPH4-F1
#
_cell.length_a   1.000
_cell.length_b   1.000
_cell.length_c   1.000
_cell.angle_alpha   90.00
_cell.angle_beta   90.00
_cell.angle_gamma   90.00
#
_symmetry.space_group_name_H-M   'P 1'
#
loop_
_entity.id
_entity.type
_entity.pdbx_description
1 polymer ?
#
loop_
_entity_poly.entity_id
_entity_poly.type
_entity_poly.pdbx_seq_one_letter_code
_entity_poly.pdbx_strand_id
1 'polypeptide(L)' 'KGVEQARFDMEDSLSWKFHITGKKGHDLREDLFKKIVSHNLIILGLHQEETSLEDIFRKLTQN' A
#
# COMPACT_ATOMS: atom_id res chain seq x y z
N LYS A 1 -10.99 8.11 -0.80
CA LYS A 1 -10.59 9.34 -0.02
C LYS A 1 -9.54 8.90 1.00
N GLY A 2 -8.70 9.78 1.57
CA GLY A 2 -7.76 9.36 2.64
C GLY A 2 -6.44 8.71 2.16
N VAL A 3 -6.11 8.78 0.87
CA VAL A 3 -4.76 8.48 0.36
C VAL A 3 -3.91 9.73 0.47
N GLU A 4 -2.69 9.60 1.00
CA GLU A 4 -1.69 10.68 1.04
C GLU A 4 -0.70 10.56 -0.11
N GLN A 5 -0.24 9.34 -0.38
CA GLN A 5 0.68 9.04 -1.46
C GLN A 5 0.30 7.72 -2.11
N ALA A 6 0.45 7.63 -3.43
CA ALA A 6 0.37 6.39 -4.16
C ALA A 6 1.52 6.34 -5.17
N ARG A 7 2.20 5.20 -5.22
CA ARG A 7 3.18 4.85 -6.25
C ARG A 7 2.71 3.57 -6.92
N PHE A 8 2.93 3.49 -8.22
CA PHE A 8 2.67 2.30 -9.01
C PHE A 8 3.98 1.84 -9.65
N ASP A 9 4.18 0.54 -9.66
CA ASP A 9 5.29 -0.13 -10.32
C ASP A 9 4.73 -1.31 -11.11
N MET A 10 5.19 -1.48 -12.35
CA MET A 10 4.83 -2.65 -13.15
C MET A 10 5.73 -3.81 -12.67
N GLU A 11 5.13 -4.87 -12.13
CA GLU A 11 5.86 -6.01 -11.60
C GLU A 11 6.23 -6.98 -12.75
N ASP A 12 5.29 -7.21 -13.67
CA ASP A 12 5.52 -7.90 -14.93
C ASP A 12 4.57 -7.38 -16.04
N SER A 13 4.47 -8.07 -17.17
CA SER A 13 3.63 -7.66 -18.30
C SER A 13 2.12 -7.68 -18.04
N LEU A 14 1.68 -8.32 -16.94
CA LEU A 14 0.29 -8.58 -16.60
C LEU A 14 -0.07 -8.16 -15.16
N SER A 15 0.91 -7.87 -14.30
CA SER A 15 0.71 -7.52 -12.89
C SER A 15 1.25 -6.14 -12.54
N TRP A 16 0.49 -5.42 -11.71
CA TRP A 16 0.85 -4.10 -11.20
C TRP A 16 0.91 -4.12 -9.69
N LYS A 17 1.95 -3.49 -9.14
CA LYS A 17 2.14 -3.31 -7.72
C LYS A 17 1.84 -1.86 -7.35
N PHE A 18 0.99 -1.68 -6.34
CA PHE A 18 0.63 -0.37 -5.82
C PHE A 18 1.15 -0.23 -4.39
N HIS A 19 1.94 0.80 -4.15
CA HIS A 19 2.35 1.23 -2.81
C HIS A 19 1.51 2.44 -2.42
N ILE A 20 0.67 2.28 -1.40
CA ILE A 20 -0.33 3.29 -1.02
C ILE A 20 -0.14 3.66 0.45
N THR A 21 0.10 4.94 0.70
CA THR A 21 0.15 5.52 2.05
C THR A 21 -1.20 6.15 2.33
N GLY A 22 -1.89 5.64 3.34
CA GLY A 22 -3.16 6.17 3.83
C GLY A 22 -2.98 7.15 4.99
N LYS A 23 -3.93 8.06 5.14
CA LYS A 23 -4.05 8.91 6.33
C LYS A 23 -4.23 8.05 7.57
N LYS A 24 -3.59 8.44 8.68
CA LYS A 24 -3.75 7.75 9.96
C LYS A 24 -5.23 7.64 10.35
N GLY A 25 -5.64 6.43 10.75
CA GLY A 25 -7.01 6.13 11.18
C GLY A 25 -8.04 6.01 10.05
N HIS A 26 -7.64 6.11 8.78
CA HIS A 26 -8.49 5.77 7.65
C HIS A 26 -8.18 4.37 7.15
N ASP A 27 -9.20 3.50 7.13
CA ASP A 27 -9.12 2.22 6.45
C ASP A 27 -9.44 2.41 4.96
N LEU A 28 -8.47 2.10 4.10
CA LEU A 28 -8.61 2.24 2.65
C LEU A 28 -8.98 0.94 1.95
N ARG A 29 -9.00 -0.20 2.66
CA ARG A 29 -9.12 -1.53 2.04
C ARG A 29 -10.40 -1.68 1.23
N GLU A 30 -11.52 -1.21 1.76
CA GLU A 30 -12.83 -1.26 1.07
C GLU A 30 -12.85 -0.38 -0.19
N ASP A 31 -12.35 0.85 -0.08
CA ASP A 31 -12.25 1.80 -1.19
C ASP A 31 -11.38 1.23 -2.32
N LEU A 32 -10.23 0.65 -1.95
CA LEU A 32 -9.31 0.01 -2.90
C LEU A 32 -9.96 -1.20 -3.57
N PHE A 33 -10.59 -2.07 -2.80
CA PHE A 33 -11.27 -3.24 -3.33
C PHE A 33 -12.34 -2.85 -4.37
N LYS A 34 -13.24 -1.92 -4.01
CA LYS A 34 -14.28 -1.43 -4.93
C LYS A 34 -13.68 -0.84 -6.20
N LYS A 35 -12.59 -0.06 -6.07
CA LYS A 35 -11.93 0.56 -7.21
C LYS A 35 -11.27 -0.46 -8.13
N ILE A 36 -10.60 -1.49 -7.61
CA ILE A 36 -9.96 -2.51 -8.45
C ILE A 36 -11.01 -3.33 -9.19
N VAL A 37 -12.07 -3.77 -8.49
CA VAL A 37 -13.17 -4.54 -9.11
C VAL A 37 -13.91 -3.70 -10.15
N SER A 38 -14.05 -2.38 -9.97
CA SER A 38 -14.69 -1.52 -10.98
C SER A 38 -13.92 -1.42 -12.30
N HIS A 39 -12.64 -1.83 -12.33
CA HIS A 39 -11.84 -1.92 -13.56
C HIS A 39 -11.70 -3.36 -14.07
N ASN A 40 -12.50 -4.28 -13.54
CA ASN A 40 -12.46 -5.70 -13.89
C ASN A 40 -11.08 -6.34 -13.62
N LEU A 41 -10.38 -5.84 -12.61
CA LEU A 41 -9.10 -6.35 -12.14
C LEU A 41 -9.29 -7.22 -10.87
N ILE A 42 -8.32 -8.07 -10.57
CA ILE A 42 -8.31 -8.95 -9.40
C ILE A 42 -7.14 -8.57 -8.50
N ILE A 43 -7.36 -8.48 -7.19
CA ILE A 43 -6.30 -8.26 -6.21
C ILE A 43 -5.59 -9.58 -5.95
N LEU A 44 -4.31 -9.66 -6.32
CA LEU A 44 -3.46 -10.84 -6.07
C LEU A 44 -2.94 -10.88 -4.63
N GLY A 45 -2.73 -9.72 -4.01
CA GLY A 45 -2.30 -9.59 -2.63
C GLY A 45 -2.55 -8.18 -2.09
N LEU A 46 -2.86 -8.08 -0.80
CA LEU A 46 -3.03 -6.81 -0.10
C LEU A 46 -2.35 -6.92 1.27
N HIS A 47 -1.13 -6.38 1.33
CA HIS A 47 -0.32 -6.40 2.54
C HIS A 47 -0.21 -4.99 3.10
N GLN A 48 -0.34 -4.89 4.42
CA GLN A 48 0.00 -3.68 5.14
C GLN A 48 1.46 -3.78 5.54
N GLU A 49 2.29 -2.85 5.06
CA GLU A 49 3.65 -2.71 5.59
C GLU A 49 3.55 -2.13 7.01
N GLU A 50 3.81 -2.96 8.01
CA GLU A 50 3.97 -2.50 9.38
C GLU A 50 5.43 -2.10 9.58
N THR A 51 5.66 -0.84 9.97
CA THR A 51 6.96 -0.41 10.48
C THR A 51 6.87 -0.44 12.00
N SER A 52 7.68 -1.28 12.63
CA SER A 52 7.74 -1.32 14.10
C SER A 52 8.56 -0.15 14.64
N LEU A 53 8.36 0.18 15.93
CA LEU A 53 9.22 1.14 16.62
C LEU A 53 10.69 0.70 16.63
N GLU A 54 10.94 -0.61 16.66
CA GLU A 54 12.29 -1.17 16.57
C GLU A 54 12.92 -0.93 15.20
N ASP A 55 12.15 -1.05 14.12
CA ASP A 55 12.64 -0.73 12.76
C ASP A 55 13.00 0.76 12.64
N ILE A 56 12.23 1.63 13.28
CA ILE A 56 12.54 3.06 13.36
C ILE A 56 13.82 3.28 14.18
N PHE A 57 13.92 2.65 15.35
CA PHE A 57 15.09 2.77 16.21
C PHE A 57 16.36 2.32 15.49
N ARG A 58 16.34 1.15 14.85
CA ARG A 58 17.47 0.62 14.06
C ARG A 58 17.90 1.59 12.96
N LYS A 59 16.97 2.19 12.23
CA LYS A 59 17.28 3.19 11.18
C LYS A 59 17.94 4.45 11.74
N LEU A 60 17.54 4.89 12.93
CA LEU A 60 18.07 6.10 13.56
C LEU A 60 19.43 5.90 14.22
N THR A 61 19.73 4.69 14.69
CA THR A 61 20.95 4.37 15.45
C THR A 61 22.01 3.60 14.66
N GLN A 62 21.82 3.36 13.36
CA GLN A 62 22.80 2.71 12.48
C GLN A 62 23.98 3.63 12.06
N ASN A 63 24.24 4.71 12.80
CA ASN A 63 25.42 5.57 12.65
C ASN A 63 26.51 5.20 13.66
#